data_AF-A0A3D3MUT3-F1
#
_entry.id   AF-A0A3D3MUT3-F1
#
_cell.length_a   1.000
_cell.length_b   1.000
_cell.length_c   1.000
_cell.angle_alpha   90.00
_cell.angle_beta   90.00
_cell.angle_gamma   90.00
#
_symmetry.space_group_name_H-M   'P 1'
#
loop_
_entity.id
_entity.type
_entity.pdbx_description
1 polymer ?
#
loop_
_entity_poly.entity_id
_entity_poly.type
_entity_poly.pdbx_seq_one_letter_code
_entity_poly.pdbx_strand_id
1 'polypeptide(L)'
;MMKNFFLRSLPQEDGGNWLYAGLVAGGIVFFILFFLRPFGLGQYQGNLFVLTLPFTAWAVAGTYAYGWLAFKPWVRHTATWRVWHQCVAILLLLCLISLGNFVLDWIWFESEPSMDHFLGYTYETFLIGIPITLTTVALDYQKRLRNRLATLLQKDEAAQVGQTITFHDSSVRGEDLTLAMADFLYAEAQKNFVDIYFLNGDRVEHRQLRATLASVLADAKDRNIFQCHRSF
;
A
#
# COMPACT_ATOMS: atom_id res chain seq x y z
N MET A 1 2.22 -0.51 22.13
CA MET A 1 1.44 -0.50 20.87
C MET A 1 2.27 -0.14 19.62
N MET A 2 3.26 0.76 19.67
CA MET A 2 4.04 1.19 18.49
C MET A 2 5.08 0.21 17.92
N LYS A 3 5.59 -0.77 18.70
CA LYS A 3 6.67 -1.67 18.25
C LYS A 3 6.31 -2.53 17.03
N ASN A 4 5.02 -2.75 16.74
CA ASN A 4 4.58 -3.58 15.61
C ASN A 4 4.31 -2.81 14.32
N PHE A 5 4.25 -1.47 14.35
CA PHE A 5 3.87 -0.69 13.16
C PHE A 5 4.98 -0.71 12.11
N PHE A 6 6.23 -0.43 12.51
CA PHE A 6 7.38 -0.40 11.60
C PHE A 6 7.71 -1.76 10.97
N LEU A 7 7.34 -2.85 11.64
CA LEU A 7 7.57 -4.22 11.18
C LEU A 7 6.44 -4.75 10.29
N ARG A 8 5.34 -4.00 10.14
CA ARG A 8 4.22 -4.39 9.28
C ARG A 8 4.71 -4.53 7.83
N SER A 9 4.34 -5.64 7.20
CA SER A 9 4.61 -5.85 5.77
C SER A 9 3.73 -4.93 4.93
N LEU A 10 4.34 -4.33 3.93
CA LEU A 10 3.67 -3.60 2.86
C LEU A 10 3.61 -4.51 1.64
N PRO A 11 2.52 -4.46 0.86
CA PRO A 11 2.44 -5.21 -0.39
C PRO A 11 3.59 -4.76 -1.31
N GLN A 12 4.37 -5.73 -1.79
CA GLN A 12 5.57 -5.50 -2.58
C GLN A 12 5.24 -4.87 -3.94
N GLU A 13 5.98 -3.83 -4.32
CA GLU A 13 5.73 -3.02 -5.51
C GLU A 13 6.84 -3.15 -6.55
N ASP A 14 6.66 -4.04 -7.53
CA ASP A 14 7.59 -4.12 -8.66
C ASP A 14 7.16 -3.25 -9.87
N GLY A 15 5.90 -2.79 -9.91
CA GLY A 15 5.25 -2.21 -11.10
C GLY A 15 4.95 -0.71 -11.07
N GLY A 16 5.38 0.04 -10.05
CA GLY A 16 5.06 1.48 -9.94
C GLY A 16 5.50 2.29 -11.16
N ASN A 17 4.61 3.18 -11.66
CA ASN A 17 4.94 4.09 -12.76
C ASN A 17 5.78 5.27 -12.24
N TRP A 18 7.10 5.08 -12.19
CA TRP A 18 8.06 6.07 -11.71
C TRP A 18 8.12 7.34 -12.56
N LEU A 19 7.70 7.27 -13.83
CA LEU A 19 7.58 8.46 -14.67
C LEU A 19 6.44 9.34 -14.17
N TYR A 20 5.28 8.74 -13.86
CA TYR A 20 4.17 9.46 -13.25
C TYR A 20 4.56 10.06 -11.89
N ALA A 21 5.25 9.28 -11.04
CA ALA A 21 5.75 9.79 -9.76
C ALA A 21 6.71 10.98 -9.94
N GLY A 22 7.61 10.90 -10.93
CA GLY A 22 8.50 11.99 -11.30
C GLY A 22 7.75 13.23 -11.78
N LEU A 23 6.76 13.09 -12.65
CA LEU A 23 5.93 14.21 -13.13
C LEU A 23 5.17 14.89 -11.98
N VAL A 24 4.61 14.11 -11.05
CA VAL A 24 3.96 14.65 -9.86
C VAL A 24 4.97 15.42 -8.98
N ALA A 25 6.14 14.83 -8.72
CA ALA A 25 7.19 15.49 -7.96
C ALA A 25 7.65 16.81 -8.62
N GLY A 26 7.85 16.80 -9.94
CA GLY A 26 8.17 17.99 -10.73
C GLY A 26 7.09 19.05 -10.63
N GLY A 27 5.82 18.68 -10.81
CA GLY A 27 4.70 19.62 -10.69
C GLY A 27 4.61 20.27 -9.31
N ILE A 28 4.89 19.51 -8.25
CA ILE A 28 4.95 20.02 -6.87
C ILE A 28 6.09 21.01 -6.70
N VAL A 29 7.30 20.65 -7.15
CA VAL A 29 8.48 21.55 -7.08
C VAL A 29 8.24 22.83 -7.88
N PHE A 30 7.69 22.73 -9.08
CA PHE A 30 7.32 23.89 -9.89
C PHE A 30 6.33 24.78 -9.16
N PHE A 31 5.26 24.21 -8.62
CA PHE A 31 4.24 24.97 -7.89
C PHE A 31 4.82 25.71 -6.69
N ILE A 32 5.65 25.03 -5.89
CA ILE A 32 6.29 25.61 -4.72
C ILE A 32 7.21 26.76 -5.13
N LEU A 33 8.13 26.53 -6.07
CA LEU A 33 9.10 27.55 -6.46
C LEU A 33 8.45 28.76 -7.15
N PHE A 34 7.44 28.52 -7.99
CA PHE A 34 6.77 29.57 -8.76
C PHE A 34 5.84 30.44 -7.90
N PHE A 35 5.05 29.82 -7.02
CA PHE A 35 4.04 30.53 -6.22
C PHE A 35 4.52 30.89 -4.81
N LEU A 36 5.13 29.95 -4.07
CA LEU A 36 5.55 30.18 -2.68
C LEU A 36 6.89 30.90 -2.59
N ARG A 37 7.72 30.82 -3.64
CA ARG A 37 9.03 31.50 -3.75
C ARG A 37 9.88 31.36 -2.47
N PRO A 38 10.14 30.12 -2.02
CA PRO A 38 11.04 29.86 -0.89
C PRO A 38 12.48 30.29 -1.21
N PHE A 39 13.41 30.13 -0.26
CA PHE A 39 14.85 30.39 -0.48
C PHE A 39 15.21 31.82 -0.88
N GLY A 40 14.42 32.82 -0.47
CA GLY A 40 14.68 34.21 -0.84
C GLY A 40 14.40 34.54 -2.31
N LEU A 41 13.78 33.62 -3.07
CA LEU A 41 13.38 33.84 -4.47
C LEU A 41 12.40 35.01 -4.65
N GLY A 42 11.80 35.52 -3.56
CA GLY A 42 11.05 36.77 -3.57
C GLY A 42 11.88 38.00 -4.01
N GLN A 43 13.21 37.97 -3.84
CA GLN A 43 14.10 39.06 -4.23
C GLN A 43 14.74 38.85 -5.62
N TYR A 44 14.48 37.72 -6.28
CA TYR A 44 15.04 37.41 -7.59
C TYR A 44 14.44 38.31 -8.67
N GLN A 45 15.29 39.05 -9.39
CA GLN A 45 14.87 40.00 -10.43
C GLN A 45 14.79 39.39 -11.84
N GLY A 46 15.23 38.14 -12.01
CA GLY A 46 15.21 37.44 -13.31
C GLY A 46 13.86 36.78 -13.63
N ASN A 47 13.82 36.07 -14.76
CA ASN A 47 12.62 35.32 -15.15
C ASN A 47 12.47 34.07 -14.28
N LEU A 48 11.53 34.13 -13.32
CA LEU A 48 11.23 33.03 -12.41
C LEU A 48 10.88 31.73 -13.15
N PHE A 49 10.16 31.82 -14.27
CA PHE A 49 9.78 30.62 -15.02
C PHE A 49 11.03 29.88 -15.52
N VAL A 50 11.99 30.60 -16.10
CA VAL A 50 13.26 30.02 -16.59
C VAL A 50 14.06 29.42 -15.45
N LEU A 51 14.09 30.09 -14.29
CA LEU A 51 14.75 29.57 -13.09
C LEU A 51 14.11 28.26 -12.60
N THR A 52 12.78 28.15 -12.59
CA THR A 52 12.08 26.96 -12.06
C THR A 52 12.20 25.71 -12.92
N LEU A 53 12.48 25.86 -14.22
CA LEU A 53 12.61 24.73 -15.16
C LEU A 53 13.69 23.72 -14.77
N PRO A 54 14.96 24.09 -14.52
CA PRO A 54 16.01 23.14 -14.14
C PRO A 54 15.70 22.39 -12.84
N PHE A 55 15.17 23.06 -11.81
CA PHE A 55 14.77 22.41 -10.56
C PHE A 55 13.62 21.41 -10.77
N THR A 56 12.65 21.78 -11.59
CA THR A 56 11.53 20.91 -11.96
C THR A 56 12.02 19.70 -12.74
N ALA A 57 12.89 19.91 -13.74
CA ALA A 57 13.49 18.85 -14.54
C ALA A 57 14.31 17.88 -13.69
N TRP A 58 15.08 18.41 -12.73
CA TRP A 58 15.81 17.60 -11.76
C TRP A 58 14.87 16.77 -10.88
N ALA A 59 13.79 17.35 -10.36
CA ALA A 59 12.84 16.60 -9.53
C ALA A 59 12.20 15.43 -10.31
N VAL A 60 11.84 15.64 -11.59
CA VAL A 60 11.32 14.58 -12.46
C VAL A 60 12.38 13.52 -12.73
N ALA A 61 13.54 13.93 -13.24
CA ALA A 61 14.61 13.03 -13.66
C ALA A 61 15.21 12.26 -12.48
N GLY A 62 15.47 12.95 -11.37
CA GLY A 62 16.01 12.39 -10.13
C GLY A 62 15.07 11.36 -9.52
N THR A 63 13.76 11.65 -9.46
CA THR A 63 12.76 10.69 -8.97
C THR A 63 12.64 9.47 -9.89
N TYR A 64 12.63 9.68 -11.20
CA TYR A 64 12.58 8.59 -12.18
C TYR A 64 13.83 7.69 -12.10
N ALA A 65 15.02 8.31 -12.07
CA ALA A 65 16.30 7.61 -11.97
C ALA A 65 16.42 6.86 -10.64
N TYR A 66 16.04 7.48 -9.51
CA TYR A 66 16.01 6.83 -8.20
C TYR A 66 15.10 5.59 -8.22
N GLY A 67 13.90 5.74 -8.78
CA GLY A 67 12.94 4.66 -8.94
C GLY A 67 13.50 3.46 -9.68
N TRP A 68 14.16 3.72 -10.81
CA TRP A 68 14.69 2.68 -11.68
C TRP A 68 15.99 2.05 -11.18
N LEU A 69 16.93 2.87 -10.72
CA LEU A 69 18.30 2.45 -10.38
C LEU A 69 18.45 1.99 -8.93
N ALA A 70 17.73 2.59 -7.99
CA ALA A 70 17.88 2.30 -6.57
C ALA A 70 16.66 1.54 -6.02
N PHE A 71 15.46 2.10 -6.18
CA PHE A 71 14.27 1.56 -5.52
C PHE A 71 13.86 0.19 -6.07
N LYS A 72 13.67 0.04 -7.38
CA LYS A 72 13.25 -1.23 -8.00
C LYS A 72 14.20 -2.38 -7.67
N PRO A 73 15.54 -2.26 -7.86
CA PRO A 73 16.46 -3.32 -7.46
C PRO A 73 16.38 -3.63 -5.96
N TRP A 74 16.24 -2.60 -5.11
CA TRP A 74 16.18 -2.80 -3.67
C TRP A 74 14.94 -3.58 -3.22
N VAL A 75 13.76 -3.26 -3.79
CA VAL A 75 12.51 -3.99 -3.53
C VAL A 75 12.59 -5.45 -4.02
N ARG A 76 13.24 -5.70 -5.17
CA ARG A 76 13.40 -7.06 -5.72
C ARG A 76 14.30 -7.96 -4.86
N HIS A 77 15.34 -7.40 -4.24
CA HIS A 77 16.27 -8.17 -3.40
C HIS A 77 15.79 -8.36 -1.97
N THR A 78 14.73 -7.64 -1.55
CA THR A 78 14.20 -7.75 -0.19
C THR A 78 13.01 -8.70 -0.14
N ALA A 79 13.08 -9.77 0.66
CA ALA A 79 12.02 -10.78 0.70
C ALA A 79 10.68 -10.26 1.26
N THR A 80 10.73 -9.31 2.21
CA THR A 80 9.52 -8.68 2.77
C THR A 80 9.72 -7.18 2.86
N TRP A 81 8.99 -6.43 2.02
CA TRP A 81 8.96 -4.98 2.14
C TRP A 81 8.16 -4.58 3.38
N ARG A 82 8.73 -3.70 4.21
CA ARG A 82 8.13 -3.28 5.50
C ARG A 82 8.05 -1.77 5.55
N VAL A 83 7.23 -1.24 6.46
CA VAL A 83 7.06 0.21 6.63
C VAL A 83 8.38 0.95 6.81
N TRP A 84 9.32 0.41 7.60
CA TRP A 84 10.62 1.06 7.79
C TRP A 84 11.45 1.15 6.49
N HIS A 85 11.38 0.13 5.62
CA HIS A 85 12.06 0.18 4.31
C HIS A 85 11.52 1.33 3.47
N GLN A 86 10.19 1.52 3.49
CA GLN A 86 9.54 2.64 2.81
C GLN A 86 9.98 4.00 3.40
N CYS A 87 10.07 4.12 4.73
CA CYS A 87 10.56 5.34 5.37
C CYS A 87 11.98 5.67 4.94
N VAL A 88 12.88 4.68 4.94
CA VAL A 88 14.27 4.87 4.48
C VAL A 88 14.32 5.23 2.99
N ALA A 89 13.50 4.60 2.16
CA ALA A 89 13.41 4.93 0.73
C ALA A 89 12.97 6.38 0.49
N ILE A 90 11.93 6.84 1.21
CA ILE A 90 11.47 8.23 1.13
C ILE A 90 12.59 9.19 1.57
N LEU A 91 13.27 8.90 2.68
CA LEU A 91 14.37 9.72 3.17
C LEU A 91 15.49 9.82 2.13
N LEU A 92 15.90 8.70 1.52
CA LEU A 92 16.93 8.70 0.48
C LEU A 92 16.51 9.50 -0.76
N LEU A 93 15.24 9.39 -1.18
CA LEU A 93 14.71 10.19 -2.28
C LEU A 93 14.75 11.69 -1.96
N LEU A 94 14.34 12.09 -0.76
CA LEU A 94 14.37 13.49 -0.34
C LEU A 94 15.81 14.03 -0.21
N CYS A 95 16.75 13.21 0.26
CA CYS A 95 18.18 13.55 0.25
C CYS A 95 18.68 13.79 -1.18
N LEU A 96 18.31 12.93 -2.13
CA LEU A 96 18.71 13.09 -3.55
C LEU A 96 18.16 14.40 -4.14
N ILE A 97 16.87 14.68 -3.89
CA ILE A 97 16.23 15.92 -4.36
C ILE A 97 16.92 17.14 -3.75
N SER A 98 17.14 17.15 -2.43
CA SER A 98 17.83 18.22 -1.72
C SER A 98 19.23 18.48 -2.29
N LEU A 99 20.01 17.40 -2.48
CA LEU A 99 21.35 17.50 -3.02
C LEU A 99 21.37 18.15 -4.41
N GLY A 100 20.50 17.71 -5.32
CA GLY A 100 20.48 18.32 -6.65
C GLY A 100 19.92 19.74 -6.66
N ASN A 101 18.99 20.09 -5.76
CA ASN A 101 18.56 21.49 -5.60
C ASN A 101 19.72 22.38 -5.14
N PHE A 102 20.49 21.92 -4.15
CA PHE A 102 21.69 22.63 -3.69
C PHE A 102 22.75 22.78 -4.79
N VAL A 103 22.99 21.72 -5.58
CA VAL A 103 23.94 21.78 -6.70
C VAL A 103 23.46 22.73 -7.80
N LEU A 104 22.16 22.72 -8.12
CA LEU A 104 21.58 23.63 -9.09
C LEU A 104 21.67 25.09 -8.63
N ASP A 105 21.41 25.33 -7.35
CA ASP A 105 21.55 26.65 -6.73
C ASP A 105 23.00 27.15 -6.83
N TRP A 106 23.97 26.30 -6.47
CA TRP A 106 25.40 26.62 -6.61
C TRP A 106 25.77 26.99 -8.05
N ILE A 107 25.33 26.21 -9.04
CA ILE A 107 25.63 26.45 -10.45
C ILE A 107 24.95 27.73 -10.96
N TRP A 108 23.71 27.99 -10.55
CA TRP A 108 22.91 29.08 -11.11
C TRP A 108 23.23 30.44 -10.47
N PHE A 109 23.43 30.47 -9.17
CA PHE A 109 23.70 31.71 -8.41
C PHE A 109 25.18 31.91 -8.11
N GLU A 110 26.06 31.01 -8.58
CA GLU A 110 27.52 31.03 -8.37
C GLU A 110 27.90 31.22 -6.89
N SER A 111 27.04 30.76 -5.98
CA SER A 111 27.18 30.97 -4.54
C SER A 111 28.24 30.05 -3.94
N GLU A 112 29.01 30.51 -2.96
CA GLU A 112 30.00 29.64 -2.32
C GLU A 112 29.31 28.46 -1.61
N PRO A 113 29.74 27.21 -1.89
CA PRO A 113 29.11 26.04 -1.29
C PRO A 113 29.42 26.03 0.21
N SER A 114 28.40 26.35 1.02
CA SER A 114 28.47 26.29 2.48
C SER A 114 27.58 25.16 3.00
N MET A 115 28.05 24.52 4.08
CA MET A 115 27.29 23.50 4.79
C MET A 115 25.95 24.05 5.29
N ASP A 116 25.91 25.31 5.73
CA ASP A 116 24.67 25.93 6.23
C ASP A 116 23.61 26.07 5.13
N HIS A 117 24.01 26.44 3.91
CA HIS A 117 23.11 26.50 2.76
C HIS A 117 22.57 25.12 2.40
N PHE A 118 23.42 24.09 2.41
CA PHE A 118 22.99 22.71 2.17
C PHE A 118 21.99 22.21 3.23
N LEU A 119 22.22 22.51 4.51
CA LEU A 119 21.27 22.17 5.58
C LEU A 119 19.95 22.92 5.44
N GLY A 120 19.99 24.20 5.01
CA GLY A 120 18.79 24.99 4.70
C GLY A 120 17.93 24.34 3.61
N TYR A 121 18.54 23.99 2.48
CA TYR A 121 17.88 23.27 1.39
C TYR A 121 17.31 21.92 1.83
N THR A 122 18.05 21.20 2.66
CA THR A 122 17.61 19.91 3.21
C THR A 122 16.41 20.08 4.14
N TYR A 123 16.46 21.08 5.04
CA TYR A 123 15.38 21.38 5.97
C TYR A 123 14.07 21.70 5.23
N GLU A 124 14.11 22.61 4.26
CA GLU A 124 12.90 22.99 3.50
C GLU A 124 12.37 21.84 2.63
N THR A 125 13.26 21.09 1.97
CA THR A 125 12.88 19.92 1.18
C THR A 125 12.19 18.87 2.05
N PHE A 126 12.66 18.67 3.28
CA PHE A 126 12.08 17.70 4.21
C PHE A 126 10.76 18.21 4.79
N LEU A 127 10.70 19.50 5.15
CA LEU A 127 9.50 20.14 5.70
C LEU A 127 8.31 19.97 4.76
N ILE A 128 8.52 20.17 3.46
CA ILE A 128 7.46 20.05 2.45
C ILE A 128 7.32 18.62 1.92
N GLY A 129 8.44 17.93 1.71
CA GLY A 129 8.47 16.61 1.09
C GLY A 129 7.90 15.49 1.97
N ILE A 130 8.13 15.53 3.30
CA ILE A 130 7.66 14.47 4.20
C ILE A 130 6.11 14.39 4.24
N PRO A 131 5.35 15.48 4.50
CA PRO A 131 3.89 15.42 4.53
C PRO A 131 3.29 14.92 3.20
N ILE A 132 3.83 15.39 2.09
CA ILE A 132 3.36 15.04 0.74
C ILE A 132 3.60 13.57 0.43
N THR A 133 4.83 13.08 0.65
CA THR A 133 5.18 11.69 0.36
C THR A 133 4.43 10.72 1.27
N LEU A 134 4.28 11.03 2.55
CA LEU A 134 3.48 10.24 3.49
C LEU A 134 2.01 10.16 3.07
N THR A 135 1.41 11.30 2.68
CA THR A 135 0.01 11.33 2.21
C THR A 135 -0.16 10.51 0.94
N THR A 136 0.78 10.61 0.00
CA THR A 136 0.74 9.85 -1.26
C THR A 136 0.80 8.35 -1.00
N VAL A 137 1.72 7.90 -0.13
CA VAL A 137 1.83 6.49 0.26
C VAL A 137 0.58 6.01 1.00
N ALA A 138 0.01 6.83 1.89
CA ALA A 138 -1.21 6.48 2.62
C ALA A 138 -2.42 6.32 1.68
N LEU A 139 -2.59 7.23 0.73
CA LEU A 139 -3.66 7.16 -0.27
C LEU A 139 -3.49 5.95 -1.19
N ASP A 140 -2.26 5.66 -1.62
CA ASP A 140 -1.99 4.50 -2.47
C ASP A 140 -2.24 3.18 -1.71
N TYR A 141 -1.84 3.11 -0.44
CA TYR A 141 -2.16 2.01 0.45
C TYR A 141 -3.68 1.80 0.59
N GLN A 142 -4.45 2.86 0.82
CA GLN A 142 -5.91 2.79 0.91
C GLN A 142 -6.56 2.33 -0.40
N LYS A 143 -6.12 2.85 -1.55
CA LYS A 143 -6.60 2.42 -2.86
C LYS A 143 -6.38 0.93 -3.08
N ARG A 144 -5.18 0.43 -2.74
CA ARG A 144 -4.86 -1.00 -2.86
C ARG A 144 -5.68 -1.86 -1.94
N LEU A 145 -5.89 -1.43 -0.70
CA LEU A 145 -6.74 -2.13 0.24
C LEU A 145 -8.18 -2.24 -0.29
N ARG A 146 -8.71 -1.13 -0.83
CA ARG A 146 -10.04 -1.10 -1.44
C ARG A 146 -10.13 -1.99 -2.67
N ASN A 147 -9.12 -1.99 -3.54
CA ASN A 147 -9.09 -2.85 -4.72
C ASN A 147 -9.02 -4.34 -4.34
N ARG A 148 -8.19 -4.70 -3.36
CA ARG A 148 -8.15 -6.08 -2.83
C ARG A 148 -9.49 -6.49 -2.23
N LEU A 149 -10.12 -5.60 -1.47
CA LEU A 149 -11.45 -5.86 -0.92
C LEU A 149 -12.48 -6.04 -2.04
N ALA A 150 -12.46 -5.17 -3.06
CA ALA A 150 -13.35 -5.29 -4.22
C ALA A 150 -13.15 -6.60 -4.99
N THR A 151 -11.91 -7.08 -5.15
CA THR A 151 -11.64 -8.38 -5.79
C THR A 151 -12.10 -9.57 -4.93
N LEU A 152 -12.11 -9.44 -3.61
CA LEU A 152 -12.66 -10.47 -2.71
C LEU A 152 -14.19 -10.41 -2.65
N LEU A 153 -14.77 -9.23 -2.83
CA LEU A 153 -16.22 -9.00 -2.83
C LEU A 153 -16.87 -9.28 -4.18
N GLN A 154 -16.13 -9.28 -5.29
CA GLN A 154 -16.54 -9.93 -6.53
C GLN A 154 -16.57 -11.45 -6.29
N LYS A 155 -17.54 -11.89 -5.48
CA LYS A 155 -18.14 -13.21 -5.62
C LYS A 155 -18.58 -13.30 -7.07
N ASP A 156 -18.01 -14.22 -7.83
CA ASP A 156 -18.64 -14.68 -9.06
C ASP A 156 -19.94 -15.40 -8.65
N GLU A 157 -20.99 -14.63 -8.34
CA GLU A 157 -22.32 -15.16 -8.02
C GLU A 157 -22.79 -16.08 -9.14
N ALA A 158 -22.40 -15.79 -10.39
CA ALA A 158 -22.66 -16.61 -11.56
C ALA A 158 -21.87 -17.94 -11.61
N ALA A 159 -20.69 -18.04 -10.98
CA ALA A 159 -19.88 -19.27 -10.96
C ALA A 159 -20.26 -20.23 -9.82
N GLN A 160 -20.92 -19.73 -8.78
CA GLN A 160 -21.37 -20.51 -7.62
C GLN A 160 -22.81 -21.05 -7.75
N VAL A 161 -23.57 -20.66 -8.79
CA VAL A 161 -24.91 -21.21 -9.05
C VAL A 161 -24.79 -22.72 -9.35
N GLY A 162 -25.24 -23.55 -8.41
CA GLY A 162 -25.26 -25.01 -8.55
C GLY A 162 -24.10 -25.76 -7.90
N GLN A 163 -23.15 -25.08 -7.24
CA GLN A 163 -22.15 -25.77 -6.42
C GLN A 163 -22.73 -26.11 -5.05
N THR A 164 -22.61 -27.37 -4.65
CA THR A 164 -22.98 -27.86 -3.31
C THR A 164 -21.73 -28.15 -2.50
N ILE A 165 -21.76 -27.80 -1.21
CA ILE A 165 -20.73 -28.14 -0.24
C ILE A 165 -21.29 -29.20 0.70
N THR A 166 -20.50 -30.24 0.95
CA THR A 166 -20.81 -31.28 1.95
C THR A 166 -19.81 -31.17 3.08
N PHE A 167 -20.30 -30.90 4.30
CA PHE A 167 -19.50 -30.90 5.51
C PHE A 167 -19.65 -32.22 6.25
N HIS A 168 -18.53 -32.87 6.55
CA HIS A 168 -18.54 -34.19 7.15
C HIS A 168 -18.68 -34.15 8.68
N ASP A 169 -19.59 -34.95 9.22
CA ASP A 169 -19.72 -35.16 10.67
C ASP A 169 -18.83 -36.33 11.12
N SER A 170 -17.85 -36.07 11.98
CA SER A 170 -16.96 -37.12 12.51
C SER A 170 -17.62 -38.01 13.58
N SER A 171 -18.88 -37.76 13.93
CA SER A 171 -19.67 -38.62 14.81
C SER A 171 -20.01 -39.96 14.16
N VAL A 172 -19.93 -41.05 14.93
CA VAL A 172 -20.24 -42.42 14.46
C VAL A 172 -21.69 -42.59 13.97
N ARG A 173 -22.60 -41.73 14.43
CA ARG A 173 -24.00 -41.63 13.97
C ARG A 173 -24.32 -40.25 13.39
N GLY A 174 -23.28 -39.49 13.06
CA GLY A 174 -23.42 -38.18 12.44
C GLY A 174 -24.00 -38.30 11.05
N GLU A 175 -24.72 -37.27 10.64
CA GLU A 175 -25.17 -37.11 9.27
C GLU A 175 -24.44 -35.93 8.67
N ASP A 176 -23.84 -36.15 7.50
CA ASP A 176 -23.18 -35.09 6.75
C ASP A 176 -24.20 -34.01 6.35
N LEU A 177 -23.75 -32.76 6.34
CA LEU A 177 -24.56 -31.62 5.94
C LEU A 177 -24.19 -31.21 4.52
N THR A 178 -25.11 -31.41 3.58
CA THR A 178 -24.98 -30.91 2.20
C THR A 178 -25.87 -29.70 2.00
N LEU A 179 -25.30 -28.58 1.55
CA LEU A 179 -26.01 -27.32 1.28
C LEU A 179 -25.44 -26.63 0.03
N ALA A 180 -26.20 -25.71 -0.57
CA ALA A 180 -25.68 -24.93 -1.68
C ALA A 180 -24.62 -23.94 -1.18
N MET A 181 -23.56 -23.76 -1.95
CA MET A 181 -22.47 -22.86 -1.57
C MET A 181 -22.95 -21.42 -1.37
N ALA A 182 -23.95 -20.99 -2.15
CA ALA A 182 -24.56 -19.68 -2.04
C ALA A 182 -25.29 -19.46 -0.70
N ASP A 183 -25.76 -20.54 -0.07
CA ASP A 183 -26.53 -20.51 1.17
C ASP A 183 -25.63 -20.54 2.42
N PHE A 184 -24.36 -20.94 2.29
CA PHE A 184 -23.42 -20.94 3.39
C PHE A 184 -23.10 -19.50 3.85
N LEU A 185 -23.23 -19.24 5.16
CA LEU A 185 -22.96 -17.92 5.75
C LEU A 185 -21.63 -17.91 6.49
N TYR A 186 -21.51 -18.71 7.54
CA TYR A 186 -20.30 -18.84 8.36
C TYR A 186 -20.36 -20.12 9.20
N ALA A 187 -19.21 -20.49 9.78
CA ALA A 187 -19.09 -21.59 10.73
C ALA A 187 -18.49 -21.06 12.04
N GLU A 188 -18.94 -21.57 13.18
CA GLU A 188 -18.45 -21.18 14.50
C GLU A 188 -17.97 -22.40 15.28
N ALA A 189 -16.76 -22.33 15.85
CA ALA A 189 -16.25 -23.40 16.70
C ALA A 189 -16.89 -23.37 18.09
N GLN A 190 -17.57 -24.45 18.46
CA GLN A 190 -18.20 -24.64 19.76
C GLN A 190 -17.61 -25.87 20.48
N LYS A 191 -16.54 -25.65 21.24
CA LYS A 191 -15.78 -26.71 21.95
C LYS A 191 -15.27 -27.81 20.99
N ASN A 192 -15.99 -28.93 20.92
CA ASN A 192 -15.66 -30.11 20.10
C ASN A 192 -16.57 -30.24 18.87
N PHE A 193 -17.36 -29.20 18.61
CA PHE A 193 -18.33 -29.12 17.53
C PHE A 193 -18.10 -27.84 16.73
N VAL A 194 -18.66 -27.80 15.54
CA VAL A 194 -18.75 -26.62 14.70
C VAL A 194 -20.21 -26.40 14.35
N ASP A 195 -20.73 -25.22 14.65
CA ASP A 195 -22.05 -24.79 14.24
C ASP A 195 -21.95 -24.15 12.84
N ILE A 196 -22.60 -24.76 11.86
CA ILE A 196 -22.64 -24.28 10.49
C ILE A 196 -23.92 -23.50 10.28
N TYR A 197 -23.81 -22.20 9.99
CA TYR A 197 -24.93 -21.30 9.73
C TYR A 197 -25.15 -21.16 8.22
N PHE A 198 -26.38 -21.39 7.78
CA PHE A 198 -26.75 -21.34 6.37
C PHE A 198 -28.16 -20.78 6.18
N LEU A 199 -28.44 -20.33 4.96
CA LEU A 199 -29.74 -19.83 4.54
C LEU A 199 -30.62 -20.99 4.07
N ASN A 200 -31.83 -21.11 4.59
CA ASN A 200 -32.85 -22.03 4.12
C ASN A 200 -34.08 -21.21 3.69
N GLY A 201 -34.15 -20.86 2.40
CA GLY A 201 -35.07 -19.82 1.93
C GLY A 201 -34.69 -18.46 2.53
N ASP A 202 -35.62 -17.80 3.24
CA ASP A 202 -35.37 -16.50 3.89
C ASP A 202 -34.99 -16.61 5.38
N ARG A 203 -34.73 -17.82 5.88
CA ARG A 203 -34.42 -18.05 7.31
C ARG A 203 -32.98 -18.52 7.49
N VAL A 204 -32.31 -17.95 8.49
CA VAL A 204 -31.00 -18.43 8.94
C VAL A 204 -31.23 -19.62 9.87
N GLU A 205 -30.72 -20.78 9.46
CA GLU A 205 -30.70 -22.00 10.26
C GLU A 205 -29.25 -22.36 10.59
N HIS A 206 -29.05 -23.19 11.60
CA HIS A 206 -27.74 -23.75 11.90
C HIS A 206 -27.83 -25.23 12.19
N ARG A 207 -26.75 -25.94 11.89
CA ARG A 207 -26.58 -27.35 12.26
C ARG A 207 -25.23 -27.55 12.93
N GLN A 208 -25.27 -28.23 14.07
CA GLN A 208 -24.08 -28.57 14.82
C GLN A 208 -23.49 -29.88 14.30
N LEU A 209 -22.24 -29.86 13.87
CA LEU A 209 -21.49 -31.04 13.45
C LEU A 209 -20.34 -31.31 14.41
N ARG A 210 -20.03 -32.58 14.68
CA ARG A 210 -18.80 -32.92 15.38
C ARG A 210 -17.65 -32.82 14.38
N ALA A 211 -17.04 -31.64 14.30
CA ALA A 211 -15.96 -31.36 13.36
C ALA A 211 -14.96 -30.38 13.99
N THR A 212 -13.88 -30.11 13.25
CA THR A 212 -12.97 -29.00 13.57
C THR A 212 -13.09 -27.95 12.47
N LEU A 213 -12.79 -26.67 12.75
CA LEU A 213 -12.76 -25.66 11.68
C LEU A 213 -11.76 -26.03 10.56
N ALA A 214 -10.67 -26.72 10.91
CA ALA A 214 -9.72 -27.20 9.92
C ALA A 214 -10.33 -28.25 8.97
N SER A 215 -11.17 -29.17 9.47
CA SER A 215 -11.86 -30.14 8.62
C SER A 215 -12.96 -29.49 7.80
N VAL A 216 -13.76 -28.59 8.39
CA VAL A 216 -14.79 -27.82 7.68
C VAL A 216 -14.20 -26.98 6.55
N LEU A 217 -13.06 -26.33 6.79
CA LEU A 217 -12.33 -25.57 5.77
C LEU A 217 -11.78 -26.48 4.66
N ALA A 218 -11.31 -27.68 5.03
CA ALA A 218 -10.82 -28.67 4.07
C ALA A 218 -11.94 -29.29 3.23
N ASP A 219 -13.17 -29.37 3.76
CA ASP A 219 -14.36 -29.86 3.05
C ASP A 219 -14.90 -28.80 2.07
N ALA A 220 -14.90 -27.53 2.48
CA ALA A 220 -15.33 -26.41 1.63
C ALA A 220 -14.55 -26.30 0.31
N LYS A 221 -13.23 -26.53 0.34
CA LYS A 221 -12.29 -26.47 -0.82
C LYS A 221 -12.47 -25.26 -1.75
N ASP A 222 -12.99 -24.15 -1.24
CA ASP A 222 -13.22 -22.94 -2.03
C ASP A 222 -12.37 -21.78 -1.51
N ARG A 223 -11.87 -20.96 -2.43
CA ARG A 223 -11.05 -19.78 -2.10
C ARG A 223 -11.83 -18.69 -1.38
N ASN A 224 -13.15 -18.70 -1.50
CA ASN A 224 -14.07 -17.72 -0.92
C ASN A 224 -14.43 -18.06 0.54
N ILE A 225 -14.12 -19.26 1.01
CA ILE A 225 -14.28 -19.66 2.42
C ILE A 225 -12.89 -19.70 3.05
N PHE A 226 -12.69 -18.86 4.07
CA PHE A 226 -11.42 -18.75 4.77
C PHE A 226 -11.64 -18.57 6.26
N GLN A 227 -10.70 -19.08 7.06
CA GLN A 227 -10.72 -18.89 8.50
C GLN A 227 -10.30 -17.46 8.85
N CYS A 228 -11.22 -16.66 9.38
CA CYS A 228 -10.97 -15.27 9.75
C CYS A 228 -10.59 -15.11 11.22
N HIS A 229 -10.94 -16.10 12.05
CA HIS A 229 -10.61 -16.14 13.47
C HIS A 229 -10.40 -17.59 13.93
N ARG A 230 -9.73 -17.80 15.07
CA ARG A 230 -9.58 -19.16 15.64
C ARG A 230 -10.91 -19.85 15.95
N SER A 231 -12.00 -19.07 16.02
CA SER A 231 -13.36 -19.53 16.28
C SER A 231 -14.29 -19.42 15.07
N PHE A 232 -13.83 -18.88 13.93
CA PHE A 232 -14.61 -18.66 12.70
C PHE A 232 -13.75 -18.90 11.45
#